data_AF-A0A1J3GJ18-F1
#
_entry.id   AF-A0A1J3GJ18-F1
#
_cell.length_a   1.000
_cell.length_b   1.000
_cell.length_c   1.000
_cell.angle_alpha   90.00
_cell.angle_beta   90.00
_cell.angle_gamma   90.00
#
_symmetry.space_group_name_H-M   'P 1'
#
loop_
_entity.id
_entity.type
_entity.pdbx_description
1 polymer ?
#
loop_
_entity_poly.entity_id
_entity_poly.type
_entity_poly.pdbx_seq_one_letter_code
_entity_poly.pdbx_strand_id
1 'polypeptide(L)'
;MDSNNTKTFMKFAALAMVLVALVVLEEPTSIPVCNIDANYLEKCRPAVTGNNPPPPRNECCKVLQAANLECICRFKSYLPIFTIDSSKVQALLSKCGVTTIPPCLSR
;
A
#
# COMPACT_ATOMS: atom_id res chain seq x y z
N MET A 1 9.94 50.41 -1.29
CA MET A 1 10.06 48.94 -1.18
C MET A 1 11.54 48.60 -1.26
N ASP A 2 12.14 48.22 -0.13
CA ASP A 2 13.59 48.04 -0.02
C ASP A 2 14.11 46.87 -0.86
N SER A 3 14.97 47.17 -1.84
CA SER A 3 15.59 46.18 -2.74
C SER A 3 16.33 45.05 -1.99
N ASN A 4 16.90 45.38 -0.82
CA ASN A 4 17.58 44.42 0.05
C ASN A 4 16.63 43.40 0.67
N ASN A 5 15.40 43.81 1.03
CA ASN A 5 14.37 42.91 1.55
C ASN A 5 13.87 41.98 0.45
N THR A 6 13.69 42.47 -0.79
CA THR A 6 13.29 41.65 -1.94
C THR A 6 14.32 40.58 -2.30
N LYS A 7 15.62 40.94 -2.31
CA LYS A 7 16.71 40.00 -2.61
C LYS A 7 16.88 38.95 -1.52
N THR A 8 16.66 39.35 -0.26
CA THR A 8 16.70 38.44 0.89
C THR A 8 15.51 37.48 0.87
N PHE A 9 14.32 37.99 0.59
CA PHE A 9 13.10 37.18 0.43
C PHE A 9 13.21 36.16 -0.70
N MET A 10 13.76 36.54 -1.86
CA MET A 10 14.00 35.61 -2.98
C MET A 10 14.93 34.46 -2.60
N LYS A 11 15.97 34.71 -1.79
CA LYS A 11 16.88 33.66 -1.32
C LYS A 11 16.18 32.67 -0.40
N PHE A 12 15.36 33.17 0.54
CA PHE A 12 14.58 32.31 1.42
C PHE A 12 13.52 31.51 0.66
N ALA A 13 12.84 32.13 -0.31
CA ALA A 13 11.88 31.44 -1.16
C ALA A 13 12.53 30.33 -1.99
N ALA A 14 13.71 30.60 -2.58
CA ALA A 14 14.47 29.59 -3.32
C ALA A 14 14.93 28.43 -2.40
N LEU A 15 15.42 28.73 -1.19
CA LEU A 15 15.83 27.72 -0.23
C LEU A 15 14.64 26.85 0.22
N ALA A 16 13.49 27.47 0.50
CA ALA A 16 12.27 26.74 0.86
C ALA A 16 11.79 25.83 -0.28
N MET A 17 11.84 26.28 -1.53
CA MET A 17 11.49 25.47 -2.70
C MET A 17 12.41 24.24 -2.86
N VAL A 18 13.72 24.41 -2.63
CA VAL A 18 14.68 23.28 -2.68
C VAL A 18 14.40 22.28 -1.56
N LEU A 19 14.12 22.76 -0.34
CA LEU A 19 13.78 21.88 0.79
C LEU A 19 12.48 21.10 0.55
N VAL A 20 11.46 21.76 0.00
CA VAL A 20 10.20 21.08 -0.37
C VAL A 20 10.43 20.04 -1.47
N ALA A 21 11.22 20.37 -2.49
CA ALA A 21 11.54 19.42 -3.56
C ALA A 21 12.26 18.17 -3.05
N LEU A 22 13.13 18.29 -2.05
CA LEU A 22 13.83 17.15 -1.44
C LEU A 22 12.89 16.20 -0.70
N VAL A 23 11.87 16.73 0.01
CA VAL A 23 10.89 15.92 0.74
C VAL A 23 9.93 15.17 -0.19
N VAL A 24 9.62 15.74 -1.37
CA VAL A 24 8.68 15.12 -2.33
C VAL A 24 9.32 13.96 -3.10
N LEU A 25 10.65 13.84 -3.11
CA LEU A 25 11.38 12.74 -3.75
C LEU A 25 11.43 11.47 -2.90
N GLU A 26 11.10 11.55 -1.62
CA GLU A 26 10.95 10.37 -0.78
C GLU A 26 9.65 9.67 -1.17
N GLU A 27 9.76 8.51 -1.82
CA GLU A 27 8.61 7.62 -1.97
C GLU A 27 8.02 7.38 -0.58
N PRO A 28 6.68 7.42 -0.41
CA PRO A 28 6.08 7.13 0.88
C PRO A 28 6.54 5.76 1.33
N THR A 29 7.47 5.71 2.28
CA THR A 29 7.92 4.49 2.91
C THR A 29 6.71 3.94 3.63
N SER A 30 6.05 2.96 3.03
CA SER A 30 4.87 2.43 3.67
C SER A 30 5.33 1.80 4.98
N ILE A 31 4.64 2.13 6.06
CA ILE A 31 4.90 1.48 7.35
C ILE A 31 4.42 0.04 7.16
N PRO A 32 5.28 -0.98 7.33
CA PRO A 32 4.87 -2.37 7.16
C PRO A 32 3.83 -2.70 8.24
N VAL A 33 2.57 -2.85 7.83
CA VAL A 33 1.46 -3.25 8.70
C VAL A 33 1.20 -4.73 8.47
N CYS A 34 1.17 -5.51 9.56
CA CYS A 34 0.92 -6.96 9.48
C CYS A 34 1.91 -7.73 8.58
N ASN A 35 3.17 -7.28 8.57
CA ASN A 35 4.22 -7.83 7.70
C ASN A 35 3.91 -7.67 6.20
N ILE A 36 3.13 -6.65 5.84
CA ILE A 36 2.85 -6.25 4.47
C ILE A 36 3.19 -4.77 4.34
N ASP A 37 3.96 -4.44 3.31
CA ASP A 37 4.10 -3.06 2.86
C ASP A 37 2.96 -2.75 1.87
N ALA A 38 2.30 -1.60 2.06
CA ALA A 38 1.10 -1.25 1.31
C ALA A 38 1.34 -1.16 -0.21
N ASN A 39 2.56 -0.79 -0.63
CA ASN A 39 2.95 -0.77 -2.04
C ASN A 39 2.98 -2.18 -2.66
N TYR A 40 3.08 -3.22 -1.83
CA TYR A 40 3.03 -4.61 -2.27
C TYR A 40 1.61 -5.14 -2.40
N LEU A 41 0.63 -4.58 -1.69
CA LEU A 41 -0.78 -4.91 -1.91
C LEU A 41 -1.27 -4.46 -3.29
N GLU A 42 -0.74 -3.36 -3.81
CA GLU A 42 -1.02 -2.93 -5.18
C GLU A 42 -0.63 -3.97 -6.22
N LYS A 43 0.41 -4.77 -5.96
CA LYS A 43 0.81 -5.89 -6.83
C LYS A 43 -0.23 -7.02 -6.84
N CYS A 44 -1.03 -7.14 -5.79
CA CYS A 44 -2.11 -8.12 -5.66
C CYS A 44 -3.47 -7.62 -6.17
N ARG A 45 -3.68 -6.31 -6.23
CA ARG A 45 -4.94 -5.68 -6.64
C ARG A 45 -5.53 -6.24 -7.95
N PRO A 46 -4.76 -6.48 -9.03
CA PRO A 46 -5.32 -7.03 -10.26
C PRO A 46 -5.94 -8.42 -10.10
N ALA A 47 -5.45 -9.24 -9.16
CA ALA A 47 -5.93 -10.61 -8.95
C ALA A 47 -7.23 -10.72 -8.14
N VAL A 48 -7.73 -9.59 -7.62
CA VAL A 48 -8.97 -9.50 -6.84
C VAL A 48 -9.99 -8.51 -7.39
N THR A 49 -9.63 -7.75 -8.44
CA THR A 49 -10.48 -6.72 -9.04
C THR A 49 -11.12 -7.23 -10.34
N GLY A 50 -12.36 -6.81 -10.61
CA GLY A 50 -13.10 -7.19 -11.83
C GLY A 50 -13.84 -8.52 -11.72
N ASN A 51 -14.59 -8.88 -12.76
CA ASN A 51 -15.42 -10.10 -12.77
C ASN A 51 -14.59 -11.37 -13.01
N ASN A 52 -13.56 -11.28 -13.85
CA ASN A 52 -12.66 -12.38 -14.18
C ASN A 52 -11.21 -11.93 -13.95
N PRO A 53 -10.75 -11.87 -12.69
CA PRO A 53 -9.40 -11.44 -12.41
C PRO A 53 -8.37 -12.41 -13.01
N PRO A 54 -7.26 -11.91 -13.58
CA PRO A 54 -6.16 -12.75 -14.05
C PRO A 54 -5.52 -13.55 -12.89
N PRO A 55 -4.74 -14.60 -13.20
CA PRO A 55 -3.97 -15.31 -12.18
C PRO A 55 -2.99 -14.37 -11.46
N PRO A 56 -2.70 -14.61 -10.17
CA PRO A 56 -1.77 -13.77 -9.42
C PRO A 56 -0.35 -13.90 -9.94
N ARG A 57 0.38 -12.79 -9.87
CA ARG A 57 1.82 -12.78 -10.14
C ARG A 57 2.57 -13.37 -8.95
N ASN A 58 3.73 -13.98 -9.20
CA ASN A 58 4.58 -14.56 -8.14
C ASN A 58 4.91 -13.56 -7.03
N GLU A 59 5.16 -12.30 -7.37
CA GLU A 59 5.43 -11.24 -6.39
C GLU A 59 4.24 -11.00 -5.44
N CYS A 60 3.00 -11.14 -5.92
CA CYS A 60 1.84 -11.07 -5.04
C CYS A 60 1.80 -12.28 -4.09
N CYS A 61 2.05 -13.49 -4.60
CA CYS A 61 2.02 -14.68 -3.76
C CYS A 61 3.11 -14.69 -2.67
N LYS A 62 4.31 -14.19 -2.96
CA LYS A 62 5.38 -14.02 -1.94
C LYS A 62 4.92 -13.12 -0.79
N VAL A 63 4.21 -12.03 -1.11
CA VAL A 63 3.68 -11.08 -0.13
C VAL A 63 2.62 -11.74 0.73
N LEU A 64 1.66 -12.45 0.12
CA LEU A 64 0.59 -13.14 0.84
C LEU A 64 1.10 -14.29 1.72
N GLN A 65 2.17 -14.97 1.30
CA GLN A 65 2.82 -16.02 2.10
C GLN A 65 3.60 -15.46 3.30
N ALA A 66 4.16 -14.25 3.16
CA ALA A 66 4.85 -13.57 4.26
C ALA A 66 3.88 -12.82 5.19
N ALA A 67 2.66 -12.55 4.74
CA ALA A 67 1.69 -11.75 5.47
C ALA A 67 1.25 -12.37 6.80
N ASN A 68 1.06 -11.52 7.81
CA ASN A 68 0.36 -11.91 9.03
C ASN A 68 -1.15 -11.69 8.85
N LEU A 69 -1.84 -12.73 8.35
CA LEU A 69 -3.27 -12.67 8.06
C LEU A 69 -4.15 -12.43 9.30
N GLU A 70 -3.74 -12.91 10.47
CA GLU A 70 -4.44 -12.65 11.74
C GLU A 70 -4.36 -11.18 12.15
N CYS A 71 -3.22 -10.55 11.93
CA CYS A 71 -3.07 -9.11 12.12
C CYS A 71 -3.97 -8.34 11.15
N ILE A 72 -4.03 -8.76 9.88
CA ILE A 72 -4.88 -8.13 8.86
C ILE A 72 -6.35 -8.13 9.28
N CYS A 73 -6.83 -9.22 9.90
CA CYS A 73 -8.19 -9.30 10.44
C CYS A 73 -8.51 -8.18 11.44
N ARG A 74 -7.53 -7.74 12.23
CA ARG A 74 -7.72 -6.66 13.22
C ARG A 74 -7.97 -5.30 12.55
N PHE A 75 -7.51 -5.14 11.31
CA PHE A 75 -7.69 -3.93 10.53
C PHE A 75 -8.87 -4.02 9.54
N LYS A 76 -9.69 -5.08 9.61
CA LYS A 76 -10.81 -5.31 8.67
C LYS A 76 -11.78 -4.12 8.58
N SER A 77 -12.05 -3.46 9.69
CA SER A 77 -12.91 -2.28 9.78
C SER A 77 -12.28 -1.01 9.19
N TYR A 78 -10.96 -0.96 9.03
CA TYR A 78 -10.22 0.24 8.60
C TYR A 78 -9.70 0.15 7.16
N LEU A 79 -9.59 -1.05 6.59
CA LEU A 79 -9.12 -1.19 5.22
C LEU A 79 -10.30 -1.12 4.24
N PRO A 80 -10.42 -0.04 3.43
CA PRO A 80 -11.42 0.03 2.37
C PRO A 80 -11.23 -1.08 1.31
N ILE A 81 -10.07 -1.73 1.32
CA ILE A 81 -9.73 -2.92 0.54
C ILE A 81 -10.67 -4.11 0.88
N PHE A 82 -11.30 -4.16 2.05
CA PHE A 82 -12.33 -5.18 2.35
C PHE A 82 -13.71 -4.91 1.76
N THR A 83 -13.86 -3.83 0.98
CA THR A 83 -14.94 -3.77 -0.02
C THR A 83 -14.73 -4.79 -1.14
N ILE A 84 -13.54 -5.36 -1.25
CA ILE A 84 -13.24 -6.51 -2.10
C ILE A 84 -13.91 -7.73 -1.49
N ASP A 85 -14.68 -8.42 -2.32
CA ASP A 85 -15.37 -9.68 -2.04
C ASP A 85 -14.45 -10.69 -1.34
N SER A 86 -14.81 -11.08 -0.10
CA SER A 86 -14.08 -12.07 0.71
C SER A 86 -13.84 -13.37 -0.06
N SER A 87 -14.75 -13.77 -0.94
CA SER A 87 -14.57 -14.98 -1.76
C SER A 87 -13.40 -14.86 -2.74
N LYS A 88 -13.15 -13.66 -3.30
CA LYS A 88 -12.02 -13.39 -4.19
C LYS A 88 -10.71 -13.36 -3.42
N VAL A 89 -10.71 -12.82 -2.20
CA VAL A 89 -9.54 -12.81 -1.31
C VAL A 89 -9.17 -14.24 -0.93
N GLN A 90 -10.14 -15.03 -0.49
CA GLN A 90 -9.92 -16.44 -0.16
C GLN A 90 -9.41 -17.23 -1.38
N ALA A 91 -10.02 -17.05 -2.55
CA ALA A 91 -9.58 -17.71 -3.78
C ALA A 91 -8.14 -17.33 -4.17
N LEU A 92 -7.75 -16.06 -3.98
CA LEU A 92 -6.39 -15.59 -4.21
C LEU A 92 -5.40 -16.26 -3.24
N LEU A 93 -5.72 -16.28 -1.94
CA LEU A 93 -4.88 -16.93 -0.93
C LEU A 93 -4.66 -18.41 -1.23
N SER A 94 -5.72 -19.13 -1.61
CA SER A 94 -5.63 -20.52 -2.03
C SER A 94 -4.76 -20.71 -3.27
N LYS A 95 -4.92 -19.85 -4.30
CA LYS A 95 -4.07 -19.88 -5.52
C LYS A 95 -2.59 -19.62 -5.23
N CYS A 96 -2.29 -18.87 -4.18
CA CYS A 96 -0.92 -18.60 -3.73
C CYS A 96 -0.39 -19.64 -2.73
N GLY A 97 -1.14 -20.73 -2.47
CA GLY A 97 -0.69 -21.80 -1.58
C GLY A 97 -0.67 -21.42 -0.10
N VAL A 98 -1.44 -20.41 0.31
CA VAL A 98 -1.57 -20.06 1.73
C VAL A 98 -2.51 -21.08 2.40
N THR A 99 -1.96 -21.89 3.30
CA THR A 99 -2.67 -23.02 3.91
C THR A 99 -3.55 -22.62 5.09
N THR A 100 -3.21 -21.53 5.77
CA THR A 100 -3.90 -21.07 6.98
C THR A 100 -4.59 -19.75 6.69
N ILE A 101 -5.89 -19.82 6.38
CA ILE A 101 -6.72 -18.65 6.08
C ILE A 101 -7.64 -18.35 7.27
N PRO A 102 -7.49 -17.19 7.94
CA PRO A 102 -8.36 -16.81 9.05
C PRO A 102 -9.83 -16.69 8.62
N PRO A 103 -10.80 -17.00 9.49
CA PRO A 103 -12.23 -16.90 9.17
C PRO A 103 -12.67 -15.51 8.71
N CYS A 104 -11.98 -14.45 9.14
CA CYS A 104 -12.30 -13.09 8.75
C CYS A 104 -12.09 -12.81 7.25
N LEU A 105 -11.23 -13.61 6.57
CA LEU A 105 -10.89 -13.49 5.14
C LEU A 105 -11.67 -14.48 4.27
N SER A 106 -12.41 -15.39 4.88
CA SER A 106 -13.22 -16.41 4.21
C SER A 106 -14.73 -16.14 4.31
N ARG A 107 -15.13 -15.04 4.97
CA ARG A 107 -16.52 -14.71 5.30
C ARG A 107 -16.92 -13.32 4.86
#